data_AF-A0A7V3H7C6-F1
#
_entry.id   AF-A0A7V3H7C6-F1
#
_cell.length_a   1.000
_cell.length_b   1.000
_cell.length_c   1.000
_cell.angle_alpha   90.00
_cell.angle_beta   90.00
_cell.angle_gamma   90.00
#
_symmetry.space_group_name_H-M   'P 1'
#
loop_
_entity.id
_entity.type
_entity.pdbx_description
1 polymer ?
#
loop_
_entity_poly.entity_id
_entity_poly.type
_entity_poly.pdbx_seq_one_letter_code
_entity_poly.pdbx_strand_id
1 'polypeptide(L)'
;MTEIIINALSGLGMFIFGMLYMELALKEAAGIQFKTWIKKSTSTTVKALTSGALATSLLQSSSVVTLMTLSFVSAQLISLPSGIAVIFGSNLGTTATAWIVATLGFKVQIDLFALPMIGAGGLLLAFSSHSKKLTAFSKVMIGFGLLFLGLDIMKNAIEVLAQNIHLSEYRNYPLITFVAIGFILTALIQSSSAATAIVLSALFAQILTFEQSVAMVIGTNVGTTVTAAIGAIGGVPDKKRAAAAHFVFNIITGVVAFSLIPFLTPLILDTFGMENDLTIALALFHTIFNLLGIILLTPFIGLLANVLDHWFKKVHLVPTKYIHHVDISIPDAAFVALRNEVANLFIKSLKFSLLVSNVRPTDLLHKDHNINTIIALNQTTIDFDHKRSYSRIKEIEIEIVEFVVKLNQQKLTLEQSESIEVLLSSTRNSVYAAKILKDIKSNFNEFSQNDNEIIASIYDAIRRNLLYALSQDVQYIRGEIDREQCHVKHQMAIEENHKIMKQATYTLSKTGINEKT
;
A
#
# COMPACT_ATOMS: atom_id res chain seq x y z
N MET A 1 -27.56 16.83 -31.46
CA MET A 1 -27.20 16.64 -30.04
C MET A 1 -26.64 15.23 -29.76
N THR A 2 -27.37 14.15 -30.09
CA THR A 2 -26.92 12.77 -29.84
C THR A 2 -25.57 12.43 -30.48
N GLU A 3 -25.39 12.76 -31.76
CA GLU A 3 -24.12 12.52 -32.48
C GLU A 3 -22.94 13.27 -31.87
N ILE A 4 -23.15 14.53 -31.46
CA ILE A 4 -22.13 15.35 -30.78
C ILE A 4 -21.67 14.68 -29.48
N ILE A 5 -22.62 14.21 -28.67
CA ILE A 5 -22.32 13.52 -27.41
C ILE A 5 -21.58 12.21 -27.68
N ILE A 6 -22.00 11.43 -28.68
CA ILE A 6 -21.33 10.19 -29.07
C ILE A 6 -19.88 10.48 -29.50
N ASN A 7 -19.66 11.49 -30.33
CA ASN A 7 -18.31 11.85 -30.79
C ASN A 7 -17.45 12.36 -29.63
N ALA A 8 -17.98 13.21 -28.75
CA ALA A 8 -17.26 13.70 -27.58
C ALA A 8 -16.86 12.57 -26.62
N LEU A 9 -17.78 11.63 -26.33
CA LEU A 9 -17.49 10.48 -25.47
C LEU A 9 -16.55 9.47 -26.15
N SER A 10 -16.65 9.28 -27.47
CA SER A 10 -15.74 8.41 -28.23
C SER A 10 -14.33 8.98 -28.27
N GLY A 11 -14.21 10.29 -28.53
CA GLY A 11 -12.94 11.03 -28.47
C GLY A 11 -12.32 10.95 -27.08
N LEU A 12 -13.10 11.21 -26.02
CA LEU A 12 -12.66 11.06 -24.63
C LEU A 12 -12.20 9.63 -24.30
N GLY A 13 -12.96 8.62 -24.74
CA GLY A 13 -12.62 7.21 -24.55
C GLY A 13 -11.30 6.84 -25.23
N MET A 14 -11.11 7.25 -26.49
CA MET A 14 -9.85 7.06 -27.22
C MET A 14 -8.69 7.82 -26.57
N PHE A 15 -8.93 9.05 -26.11
CA PHE A 15 -7.93 9.87 -25.42
C PHE A 15 -7.44 9.19 -24.14
N ILE A 16 -8.37 8.78 -23.27
CA ILE A 16 -8.07 8.09 -22.02
C ILE A 16 -7.40 6.75 -22.30
N PHE A 17 -7.90 5.97 -23.27
CA PHE A 17 -7.29 4.69 -23.64
C PHE A 17 -5.86 4.88 -24.14
N GLY A 18 -5.61 5.84 -25.02
CA GLY A 18 -4.27 6.16 -25.52
C GLY A 18 -3.31 6.55 -24.40
N MET A 19 -3.77 7.42 -23.50
CA MET A 19 -3.03 7.82 -22.29
C MET A 19 -2.70 6.62 -21.40
N LEU A 20 -3.69 5.79 -21.05
CA LEU A 20 -3.51 4.61 -20.21
C LEU A 20 -2.59 3.57 -20.86
N TYR A 21 -2.73 3.34 -22.16
CA TYR A 21 -1.91 2.38 -22.89
C TYR A 21 -0.44 2.81 -22.93
N MET A 22 -0.19 4.11 -23.17
CA MET A 22 1.13 4.71 -23.09
C MET A 22 1.70 4.64 -21.66
N GLU A 23 0.92 5.02 -20.65
CA GLU A 23 1.32 4.98 -19.24
C GLU A 23 1.73 3.56 -18.81
N LEU A 24 0.92 2.55 -19.13
CA LEU A 24 1.21 1.15 -18.83
C LEU A 24 2.48 0.68 -19.52
N ALA A 25 2.70 1.05 -20.78
CA ALA A 25 3.90 0.70 -21.54
C ALA A 25 5.16 1.35 -20.95
N LEU A 26 5.10 2.63 -20.59
CA LEU A 26 6.21 3.35 -19.96
C LEU A 26 6.53 2.76 -18.59
N LYS A 27 5.51 2.42 -17.80
CA LYS A 27 5.66 1.75 -16.51
C LYS A 27 6.28 0.36 -16.63
N GLU A 28 5.84 -0.42 -17.62
CA GLU A 28 6.40 -1.74 -17.92
C GLU A 28 7.88 -1.64 -18.35
N ALA A 29 8.20 -0.67 -19.21
CA ALA A 29 9.57 -0.40 -19.65
C ALA A 29 10.49 0.07 -18.52
N ALA A 30 9.97 0.91 -17.61
CA ALA A 30 10.71 1.48 -16.48
C ALA A 30 11.16 0.41 -15.46
N GLY A 31 10.34 -0.62 -15.25
CA GLY A 31 10.70 -1.83 -14.49
C GLY A 31 11.24 -1.59 -13.08
N ILE A 32 12.20 -2.41 -12.65
CA ILE A 32 12.84 -2.36 -11.32
C ILE A 32 13.85 -1.19 -11.22
N GLN A 33 14.46 -0.80 -12.34
CA GLN A 33 15.50 0.22 -12.39
C GLN A 33 14.94 1.59 -12.01
N PHE A 34 13.75 1.94 -12.51
CA PHE A 34 13.07 3.17 -12.14
C PHE A 34 12.69 3.23 -10.66
N LYS A 35 12.22 2.11 -10.10
CA LYS A 35 11.96 1.99 -8.65
C LYS A 35 13.22 2.25 -7.83
N THR A 36 14.35 1.72 -8.29
CA THR A 36 15.66 1.91 -7.65
C THR A 36 16.15 3.36 -7.79
N TRP A 37 15.91 3.99 -8.95
CA TRP A 37 16.26 5.38 -9.19
C TRP A 37 15.51 6.35 -8.27
N ILE A 38 14.19 6.19 -8.10
CA ILE A 38 13.41 7.00 -7.15
C ILE A 38 13.93 6.80 -5.72
N LYS A 39 14.21 5.56 -5.30
CA LYS A 39 14.76 5.29 -3.96
C LYS A 39 16.13 5.96 -3.74
N LYS A 40 17.00 5.98 -4.76
CA LYS A 40 18.34 6.61 -4.66
C LYS A 40 18.30 8.14 -4.79
N SER A 41 17.30 8.67 -5.49
CA SER A 41 17.18 10.11 -5.78
C SER A 41 16.35 10.89 -4.75
N THR A 42 16.16 10.33 -3.55
CA THR A 42 15.35 10.92 -2.47
C THR A 42 16.15 11.28 -1.22
N SER A 43 17.48 11.38 -1.35
CA SER A 43 18.41 11.70 -0.26
C SER A 43 18.35 13.15 0.22
N THR A 44 17.89 14.08 -0.61
CA THR A 44 17.65 15.49 -0.23
C THR A 44 16.30 15.95 -0.77
N THR A 45 15.71 16.98 -0.15
CA THR A 45 14.40 17.53 -0.56
C THR A 45 14.38 17.97 -2.02
N VAL A 46 15.43 18.65 -2.49
CA VAL A 46 15.53 19.11 -3.89
C VAL A 46 15.61 17.93 -4.85
N LYS A 47 16.43 16.92 -4.55
CA LYS A 47 16.52 15.70 -5.38
C LYS A 47 15.20 14.94 -5.40
N ALA A 48 14.52 14.84 -4.25
CA ALA A 48 13.22 14.20 -4.15
C ALA A 48 12.18 14.93 -5.02
N LEU A 49 12.10 16.25 -4.93
CA LEU A 49 11.19 17.08 -5.73
C LEU A 49 11.47 16.94 -7.23
N THR A 50 12.72 17.12 -7.66
CA THR A 50 13.06 16.99 -9.07
C THR A 50 12.85 15.56 -9.59
N SER A 51 13.10 14.55 -8.75
CA SER A 51 12.80 13.15 -9.11
C SER A 51 11.32 12.91 -9.31
N GLY A 52 10.44 13.49 -8.48
CA GLY A 52 8.99 13.38 -8.63
C GLY A 52 8.48 14.07 -9.89
N ALA A 53 9.01 15.26 -10.19
CA ALA A 53 8.68 16.01 -11.40
C ALA A 53 9.10 15.24 -12.64
N LEU A 54 10.36 14.81 -12.72
CA LEU A 54 10.87 14.04 -13.86
C LEU A 54 10.16 12.68 -13.99
N ALA A 55 9.93 11.97 -12.88
CA ALA A 55 9.21 10.71 -12.87
C ALA A 55 7.81 10.87 -13.49
N THR A 56 7.10 11.92 -13.09
CA THR A 56 5.75 12.16 -13.57
C THR A 56 5.72 12.65 -15.01
N SER A 57 6.63 13.54 -15.40
CA SER A 57 6.74 13.99 -16.79
C SER A 57 7.09 12.82 -17.73
N LEU A 58 7.93 11.88 -17.29
CA LEU A 58 8.29 10.71 -18.09
C LEU A 58 7.18 9.66 -18.14
N LEU A 59 6.54 9.36 -17.00
CA LEU A 59 5.45 8.38 -16.92
C LEU A 59 4.09 8.93 -17.36
N GLN A 60 3.97 10.26 -17.48
CA GLN A 60 2.74 11.00 -17.76
C GLN A 60 1.61 10.78 -16.74
N SER A 61 1.93 10.28 -15.54
CA SER A 61 0.94 9.93 -14.51
C SER A 61 1.45 10.23 -13.09
N SER A 62 0.93 11.30 -12.48
CA SER A 62 1.22 11.66 -11.09
C SER A 62 0.57 10.69 -10.11
N SER A 63 -0.58 10.11 -10.48
CA SER A 63 -1.26 9.08 -9.69
C SER A 63 -0.36 7.86 -9.46
N VAL A 64 0.32 7.35 -10.50
CA VAL A 64 1.25 6.23 -10.35
C VAL A 64 2.45 6.60 -9.48
N VAL A 65 3.06 7.77 -9.72
CA VAL A 65 4.21 8.23 -8.92
C VAL A 65 3.81 8.43 -7.46
N THR A 66 2.64 9.00 -7.20
CA THR A 66 2.10 9.21 -5.84
C THR A 66 1.81 7.88 -5.15
N LEU A 67 1.09 6.95 -5.79
CA LEU A 67 0.78 5.62 -5.21
C LEU A 67 2.05 4.80 -4.94
N MET A 68 3.04 4.90 -5.82
CA MET A 68 4.35 4.28 -5.63
C MET A 68 5.12 4.90 -4.45
N THR A 69 5.06 6.22 -4.32
CA THR A 69 5.66 6.96 -3.20
C THR A 69 5.00 6.59 -1.88
N LEU A 70 3.67 6.55 -1.82
CA LEU A 70 2.90 6.04 -0.68
C LEU A 70 3.36 4.63 -0.28
N SER A 71 3.55 3.76 -1.26
CA SER A 71 4.03 2.39 -1.03
C SER A 71 5.45 2.37 -0.45
N PHE A 72 6.35 3.21 -0.94
CA PHE A 72 7.73 3.31 -0.42
C PHE A 72 7.83 3.92 0.97
N VAL A 73 7.04 4.95 1.26
CA VAL A 73 6.92 5.53 2.60
C VAL A 73 6.35 4.49 3.56
N SER A 74 5.31 3.75 3.15
CA SER A 74 4.71 2.70 3.99
C SER A 74 5.65 1.53 4.28
N ALA A 75 6.53 1.20 3.33
CA ALA A 75 7.55 0.17 3.46
C ALA A 75 8.85 0.71 4.12
N GLN A 76 8.85 1.96 4.59
CA GLN A 76 10.00 2.65 5.19
C GLN A 76 11.25 2.64 4.30
N LEU A 77 11.07 2.53 2.98
CA LEU A 77 12.16 2.55 2.00
C LEU A 77 12.67 3.97 1.75
N ILE A 78 11.82 4.97 1.97
CA ILE A 78 12.12 6.40 1.94
C ILE A 78 11.43 7.07 3.13
N SER A 79 11.99 8.19 3.62
CA SER A 79 11.39 8.94 4.72
C SER A 79 10.09 9.63 4.29
N LEU A 80 9.19 9.91 5.25
CA LEU A 80 7.97 10.67 4.98
C LEU A 80 8.27 12.06 4.38
N PRO A 81 9.19 12.88 4.92
CA PRO A 81 9.57 14.16 4.29
C PRO A 81 10.03 14.03 2.83
N SER A 82 10.88 13.03 2.54
CA SER A 82 11.31 12.77 1.16
C SER A 82 10.13 12.37 0.27
N GLY A 83 9.22 11.53 0.77
CA GLY A 83 8.00 11.14 0.06
C GLY A 83 7.09 12.32 -0.24
N ILE A 84 6.90 13.24 0.73
CA ILE A 84 6.14 14.48 0.54
C ILE A 84 6.77 15.31 -0.60
N ALA A 85 8.11 15.46 -0.59
CA ALA A 85 8.81 16.20 -1.64
C ALA A 85 8.63 15.56 -3.04
N VAL A 86 8.69 14.22 -3.16
CA VAL A 86 8.40 13.52 -4.43
C VAL A 86 6.98 13.79 -4.89
N ILE A 87 5.99 13.76 -3.99
CA ILE A 87 4.59 14.04 -4.33
C ILE A 87 4.44 15.49 -4.82
N PHE A 88 5.07 16.47 -4.18
CA PHE A 88 5.00 17.87 -4.62
C PHE A 88 5.63 18.03 -6.01
N GLY A 89 6.78 17.41 -6.21
CA GLY A 89 7.41 17.32 -7.53
C GLY A 89 6.50 16.67 -8.57
N SER A 90 5.80 15.61 -8.22
CA SER A 90 4.90 14.90 -9.13
C SER A 90 3.79 15.80 -9.67
N ASN A 91 3.24 16.69 -8.85
CA ASN A 91 2.23 17.66 -9.30
C ASN A 91 2.80 18.64 -10.34
N LEU A 92 4.06 19.08 -10.19
CA LEU A 92 4.76 19.85 -11.21
C LEU A 92 4.98 19.05 -12.49
N GLY A 93 5.33 17.76 -12.39
CA GLY A 93 5.50 16.93 -13.58
C GLY A 93 4.23 16.72 -14.40
N THR A 94 3.05 16.74 -13.78
CA THR A 94 1.75 16.66 -14.48
C THR A 94 1.57 17.77 -15.52
N THR A 95 2.21 18.92 -15.33
CA THR A 95 2.08 20.06 -16.27
C THR A 95 2.70 19.75 -17.63
N ALA A 96 3.61 18.77 -17.72
CA ALA A 96 4.18 18.33 -19.00
C ALA A 96 3.09 17.87 -19.98
N THR A 97 2.04 17.19 -19.49
CA THR A 97 0.93 16.77 -20.37
C THR A 97 0.15 17.97 -20.90
N ALA A 98 -0.12 18.98 -20.07
CA ALA A 98 -0.80 20.21 -20.50
C ALA A 98 -0.02 20.94 -21.60
N TRP A 99 1.31 21.03 -21.46
CA TRP A 99 2.18 21.59 -22.50
C TRP A 99 2.16 20.76 -23.78
N ILE A 100 2.26 19.43 -23.69
CA ILE A 100 2.20 18.52 -24.84
C ILE A 100 0.88 18.69 -25.59
N VAL A 101 -0.24 18.71 -24.86
CA VAL A 101 -1.59 18.87 -25.43
C VAL A 101 -1.79 20.27 -26.02
N ALA A 102 -1.41 21.34 -25.32
CA ALA A 102 -1.56 22.71 -25.81
C ALA A 102 -0.70 22.99 -27.07
N THR A 103 0.53 22.48 -27.11
CA THR A 103 1.46 22.72 -28.23
C THR A 103 1.19 21.83 -29.43
N LEU A 104 1.04 20.52 -29.24
CA LEU A 104 0.90 19.57 -30.35
C LEU A 104 -0.57 19.32 -30.71
N GLY A 105 -1.49 19.44 -29.76
CA GLY A 105 -2.88 19.05 -29.93
C GLY A 105 -3.77 20.12 -30.55
N PHE A 106 -3.37 21.39 -30.45
CA PHE A 106 -4.17 22.50 -30.99
C PHE A 106 -3.48 23.28 -32.11
N LYS A 107 -2.15 23.20 -32.22
CA LYS A 107 -1.38 23.95 -33.23
C LYS A 107 -0.92 23.12 -34.43
N VAL A 108 -0.77 21.82 -34.23
CA VAL A 108 -0.30 20.90 -35.29
C VAL A 108 -1.51 20.15 -35.81
N GLN A 109 -1.55 19.90 -37.13
CA GLN A 109 -2.55 19.00 -37.70
C GLN A 109 -2.29 17.59 -37.15
N ILE A 110 -3.19 17.15 -36.26
CA ILE A 110 -3.05 15.89 -35.52
C ILE A 110 -2.87 14.71 -36.48
N ASP A 111 -3.64 14.70 -37.58
CA ASP A 111 -3.62 13.62 -38.57
C ASP A 111 -2.23 13.36 -39.18
N LEU A 112 -1.41 14.40 -39.33
CA LEU A 112 -0.08 14.30 -39.95
C LEU A 112 0.92 13.50 -39.10
N PHE A 113 0.68 13.34 -37.80
CA PHE A 113 1.58 12.58 -36.93
C PHE A 113 0.88 11.46 -36.16
N ALA A 114 -0.37 11.62 -35.74
CA ALA A 114 -1.09 10.63 -34.95
C ALA A 114 -1.33 9.33 -35.74
N LEU A 115 -1.86 9.41 -36.97
CA LEU A 115 -2.12 8.24 -37.80
C LEU A 115 -0.83 7.50 -38.20
N PRO A 116 0.25 8.18 -38.66
CA PRO A 116 1.54 7.54 -38.86
C PRO A 116 2.09 6.86 -37.60
N MET A 117 1.93 7.47 -36.43
CA MET A 117 2.38 6.87 -35.17
C MET A 117 1.60 5.61 -34.79
N ILE A 118 0.27 5.62 -34.98
CA ILE A 118 -0.58 4.43 -34.78
C ILE A 118 -0.19 3.34 -35.77
N GLY A 119 -0.06 3.68 -37.06
CA GLY A 119 0.29 2.73 -38.11
C GLY A 119 1.67 2.12 -37.92
N ALA A 120 2.70 2.94 -37.74
CA ALA A 120 4.06 2.49 -37.51
C ALA A 120 4.18 1.70 -36.21
N GLY A 121 3.58 2.19 -35.11
CA GLY A 121 3.55 1.47 -33.83
C GLY A 121 2.82 0.14 -33.93
N GLY A 122 1.69 0.08 -34.63
CA GLY A 122 0.92 -1.15 -34.88
C GLY A 122 1.70 -2.18 -35.69
N LEU A 123 2.32 -1.75 -36.80
CA LEU A 123 3.19 -2.61 -37.61
C LEU A 123 4.39 -3.11 -36.81
N LEU A 124 5.09 -2.21 -36.11
CA LEU A 124 6.19 -2.60 -35.23
C LEU A 124 5.70 -3.63 -34.22
N LEU A 125 4.59 -3.39 -33.51
CA LEU A 125 4.07 -4.34 -32.52
C LEU A 125 3.76 -5.71 -33.12
N ALA A 126 3.17 -5.76 -34.32
CA ALA A 126 2.82 -7.00 -35.01
C ALA A 126 4.07 -7.85 -35.36
N PHE A 127 5.19 -7.20 -35.71
CA PHE A 127 6.43 -7.89 -36.10
C PHE A 127 7.47 -8.03 -34.97
N SER A 128 7.28 -7.39 -33.82
CA SER A 128 8.29 -7.28 -32.75
C SER A 128 8.24 -8.36 -31.66
N SER A 129 7.75 -9.57 -31.97
CA SER A 129 7.30 -10.56 -30.97
C SER A 129 8.33 -11.01 -29.91
N HIS A 130 9.61 -10.70 -30.08
CA HIS A 130 10.68 -11.15 -29.17
C HIS A 130 11.37 -10.05 -28.35
N SER A 131 11.20 -8.75 -28.67
CA SER A 131 11.92 -7.66 -27.98
C SER A 131 11.00 -6.86 -27.05
N LYS A 132 11.16 -7.03 -25.74
CA LYS A 132 10.39 -6.28 -24.72
C LYS A 132 10.50 -4.76 -24.88
N LYS A 133 11.70 -4.26 -25.24
CA LYS A 133 11.92 -2.83 -25.47
C LYS A 133 11.15 -2.32 -26.68
N LEU A 134 11.17 -3.07 -27.78
CA LEU A 134 10.51 -2.68 -29.02
C LEU A 134 8.99 -2.76 -28.85
N THR A 135 8.48 -3.80 -28.19
CA THR A 135 7.07 -3.90 -27.78
C THR A 135 6.64 -2.68 -26.96
N ALA A 136 7.40 -2.28 -25.94
CA ALA A 136 7.06 -1.11 -25.15
C ALA A 136 7.07 0.19 -25.98
N PHE A 137 8.08 0.38 -26.84
CA PHE A 137 8.13 1.52 -27.74
C PHE A 137 6.94 1.58 -28.70
N SER A 138 6.57 0.45 -29.30
CA SER A 138 5.39 0.34 -30.15
C SER A 138 4.10 0.71 -29.42
N LYS A 139 3.91 0.22 -28.18
CA LYS A 139 2.75 0.57 -27.35
C LYS A 139 2.71 2.07 -27.04
N VAL A 140 3.86 2.70 -26.77
CA VAL A 140 3.96 4.16 -26.56
C VAL A 140 3.56 4.91 -27.82
N MET A 141 4.03 4.50 -29.01
CA MET A 141 3.65 5.13 -30.27
C MET A 141 2.14 5.03 -30.54
N ILE A 142 1.55 3.84 -30.36
CA ILE A 142 0.12 3.61 -30.53
C ILE A 142 -0.67 4.45 -29.52
N GLY A 143 -0.28 4.41 -28.24
CA GLY A 143 -0.95 5.15 -27.18
C GLY A 143 -0.91 6.66 -27.40
N PHE A 144 0.24 7.20 -27.78
CA PHE A 144 0.40 8.63 -28.11
C PHE A 144 -0.45 9.02 -29.32
N GLY A 145 -0.43 8.23 -30.40
CA GLY A 145 -1.26 8.51 -31.57
C GLY A 145 -2.76 8.44 -31.27
N LEU A 146 -3.22 7.44 -30.52
CA LEU A 146 -4.62 7.34 -30.08
C LEU A 146 -5.03 8.47 -29.13
N LEU A 147 -4.12 8.92 -28.26
CA LEU A 147 -4.33 10.06 -27.38
C LEU A 147 -4.66 11.30 -28.20
N PHE A 148 -3.83 11.63 -29.20
CA PHE A 148 -4.06 12.82 -30.02
C PHE A 148 -5.25 12.66 -30.97
N LEU A 149 -5.45 11.48 -31.57
CA LEU A 149 -6.65 11.23 -32.38
C LEU A 149 -7.94 11.41 -31.56
N GLY A 150 -7.96 10.90 -30.33
CA GLY A 150 -9.07 11.10 -29.41
C GLY A 150 -9.26 12.57 -29.03
N LEU A 151 -8.17 13.31 -28.82
CA LEU A 151 -8.21 14.75 -28.57
C LEU A 151 -8.83 15.51 -29.74
N ASP A 152 -8.47 15.19 -30.98
CA ASP A 152 -8.99 15.85 -32.18
C ASP A 152 -10.51 15.65 -32.30
N ILE A 153 -10.96 14.39 -32.17
CA ILE A 153 -12.37 14.04 -32.21
C ILE A 153 -13.15 14.75 -31.09
N MET A 154 -12.59 14.79 -29.88
CA MET A 154 -13.18 15.47 -28.73
C MET A 154 -13.27 16.98 -28.96
N LYS A 155 -12.19 17.62 -29.42
CA LYS A 155 -12.11 19.04 -29.74
C LYS A 155 -13.17 19.42 -30.80
N ASN A 156 -13.22 18.70 -31.91
CA ASN A 156 -14.18 18.95 -32.99
C ASN A 156 -15.63 18.79 -32.51
N ALA A 157 -15.92 17.77 -31.70
CA ALA A 157 -17.25 17.58 -31.12
C ALA A 157 -17.65 18.73 -30.19
N ILE A 158 -16.71 19.20 -29.36
CA ILE A 158 -16.92 20.32 -28.44
C ILE A 158 -17.12 21.65 -29.20
N GLU A 159 -16.42 21.88 -30.31
CA GLU A 159 -16.65 23.05 -31.17
C GLU A 159 -18.05 23.07 -31.78
N VAL A 160 -18.52 21.93 -32.29
CA VAL A 160 -19.91 21.82 -32.79
C VAL A 160 -20.91 22.03 -31.66
N LEU A 161 -20.61 21.52 -30.44
CA LEU A 161 -21.43 21.77 -29.27
C LEU A 161 -21.52 23.26 -28.92
N ALA A 162 -20.39 23.99 -28.98
CA ALA A 162 -20.30 25.40 -28.65
C ALA A 162 -21.25 26.25 -29.51
N GLN A 163 -21.46 25.88 -30.78
CA GLN A 163 -22.37 26.57 -31.69
C GLN A 163 -23.86 26.40 -31.31
N ASN A 164 -24.19 25.39 -30.50
CA ASN A 164 -25.56 25.03 -30.13
C ASN A 164 -25.92 25.42 -28.68
N ILE A 165 -24.96 25.93 -27.89
CA ILE A 165 -25.19 26.31 -26.49
C ILE A 165 -25.25 27.84 -26.37
N HIS A 166 -26.24 28.35 -25.63
CA HIS A 166 -26.32 29.75 -25.24
C HIS A 166 -25.32 30.02 -24.10
N LEU A 167 -24.06 30.32 -24.47
CA LEU A 167 -22.95 30.52 -23.51
C LEU A 167 -23.16 31.72 -22.55
N SER A 168 -24.04 32.66 -22.90
CA SER A 168 -24.34 33.85 -22.09
C SER A 168 -24.87 33.53 -20.69
N GLU A 169 -25.64 32.45 -20.54
CA GLU A 169 -26.18 32.03 -19.24
C GLU A 169 -25.09 31.48 -18.31
N TYR A 170 -24.04 30.89 -18.88
CA TYR A 170 -22.98 30.24 -18.10
C TYR A 170 -21.81 31.18 -17.77
N ARG A 171 -21.66 32.27 -18.51
CA ARG A 171 -20.54 33.21 -18.39
C ARG A 171 -20.48 33.92 -17.03
N ASN A 172 -21.63 34.09 -16.38
CA ASN A 172 -21.76 34.84 -15.12
C ASN A 172 -21.71 33.97 -13.86
N TYR A 173 -21.54 32.64 -13.97
CA TYR A 173 -21.40 31.80 -12.78
C TYR A 173 -20.12 32.16 -12.01
N PRO A 174 -20.16 32.13 -10.65
CA PRO A 174 -18.97 32.35 -9.83
C PRO A 174 -17.84 31.37 -10.17
N LEU A 175 -16.59 31.84 -10.16
CA LEU A 175 -15.42 31.01 -10.49
C LEU A 175 -15.27 29.76 -9.60
N ILE A 176 -15.76 29.81 -8.35
CA ILE A 176 -15.72 28.65 -7.44
C ILE A 176 -16.55 27.47 -7.98
N THR A 177 -17.61 27.73 -8.76
CA THR A 177 -18.39 26.69 -9.44
C THR A 177 -17.51 25.90 -10.40
N PHE A 178 -16.62 26.59 -11.12
CA PHE A 178 -15.70 25.96 -12.06
C PHE A 178 -14.59 25.17 -11.34
N VAL A 179 -14.12 25.63 -10.17
CA VAL A 179 -13.25 24.82 -9.29
C VAL A 179 -13.96 23.50 -8.91
N ALA A 180 -15.23 23.56 -8.52
CA ALA A 180 -15.99 22.37 -8.16
C ALA A 180 -16.18 21.41 -9.35
N ILE A 181 -16.48 21.93 -10.54
CA ILE A 181 -16.59 21.10 -11.76
C ILE A 181 -15.25 20.42 -12.08
N GLY A 182 -14.14 21.16 -12.03
CA GLY A 182 -12.81 20.58 -12.27
C GLY A 182 -12.43 19.51 -11.24
N PHE A 183 -12.79 19.72 -9.97
CA PHE A 183 -12.62 18.74 -8.90
C PHE A 183 -13.43 17.46 -9.18
N ILE A 184 -14.73 17.58 -9.46
CA ILE A 184 -15.61 16.44 -9.73
C ILE A 184 -15.13 15.68 -10.97
N LEU A 185 -14.81 16.40 -12.05
CA LEU A 185 -14.32 15.82 -13.29
C LEU A 185 -13.09 14.96 -13.05
N THR A 186 -12.11 15.48 -12.31
CA THR A 186 -10.89 14.73 -12.01
C THR A 186 -11.12 13.60 -11.01
N ALA A 187 -11.97 13.79 -10.01
CA ALA A 187 -12.29 12.75 -9.03
C ALA A 187 -12.98 11.53 -9.68
N LEU A 188 -13.85 11.77 -10.68
CA LEU A 188 -14.54 10.72 -11.42
C LEU A 188 -13.62 10.03 -12.42
N ILE A 189 -12.87 10.80 -13.22
CA ILE A 189 -11.96 10.25 -14.25
C ILE A 189 -10.69 9.65 -13.62
N GLN A 190 -10.31 10.13 -12.43
CA GLN A 190 -9.07 9.80 -11.72
C GLN A 190 -7.78 10.15 -12.49
N SER A 191 -7.87 11.01 -13.50
CA SER A 191 -6.74 11.54 -14.27
C SER A 191 -6.89 13.05 -14.45
N SER A 192 -6.00 13.82 -13.79
CA SER A 192 -5.96 15.27 -13.96
C SER A 192 -5.47 15.70 -15.33
N SER A 193 -4.61 14.91 -15.99
CA SER A 193 -4.18 15.18 -17.37
C SER A 193 -5.35 15.07 -18.34
N ALA A 194 -6.21 14.04 -18.19
CA ALA A 194 -7.42 13.92 -19.01
C ALA A 194 -8.44 15.02 -18.71
N ALA A 195 -8.68 15.32 -17.43
CA ALA A 195 -9.55 16.43 -17.05
C ALA A 195 -9.05 17.78 -17.59
N THR A 196 -7.74 18.03 -17.55
CA THR A 196 -7.12 19.26 -18.07
C THR A 196 -7.20 19.32 -19.60
N ALA A 197 -7.10 18.19 -20.31
CA ALA A 197 -7.32 18.16 -21.76
C ALA A 197 -8.77 18.53 -22.14
N ILE A 198 -9.77 18.06 -21.37
CA ILE A 198 -11.16 18.48 -21.56
C ILE A 198 -11.31 20.00 -21.36
N VAL A 199 -10.69 20.56 -20.31
CA VAL A 199 -10.71 22.01 -20.05
C VAL A 199 -10.04 22.78 -21.19
N LEU A 200 -8.88 22.32 -21.68
CA LEU A 200 -8.19 22.91 -22.82
C LEU A 200 -9.06 22.89 -24.09
N SER A 201 -9.75 21.78 -24.37
CA SER A 201 -10.67 21.69 -25.52
C SER A 201 -11.86 22.63 -25.38
N ALA A 202 -12.44 22.75 -24.18
CA ALA A 202 -13.54 23.67 -23.92
C ALA A 202 -13.11 25.15 -23.99
N LEU A 203 -11.89 25.48 -23.54
CA LEU A 203 -11.28 26.80 -23.71
C LEU A 203 -11.02 27.11 -25.19
N PHE A 204 -10.47 26.15 -25.93
CA PHE A 204 -10.20 26.30 -27.36
C PHE A 204 -11.49 26.56 -28.16
N ALA A 205 -12.56 25.82 -27.83
CA ALA A 205 -13.89 26.00 -28.42
C ALA A 205 -14.64 27.23 -27.88
N GLN A 206 -14.01 28.06 -27.04
CA GLN A 206 -14.57 29.28 -26.43
C GLN A 206 -15.84 29.05 -25.59
N ILE A 207 -16.09 27.81 -25.15
CA ILE A 207 -17.17 27.48 -24.21
C ILE A 207 -16.84 28.05 -22.83
N LEU A 208 -15.55 27.99 -22.46
CA LEU A 208 -15.04 28.54 -21.22
C LEU A 208 -14.21 29.80 -21.51
N THR A 209 -14.37 30.80 -20.65
CA THR A 209 -13.41 31.91 -20.57
C THR A 209 -12.08 31.41 -20.00
N PHE A 210 -11.04 32.23 -20.14
CA PHE A 210 -9.72 31.92 -19.60
C PHE A 210 -9.76 31.74 -18.08
N GLU A 211 -10.43 32.65 -17.36
CA GLU A 211 -10.55 32.62 -15.90
C GLU A 211 -11.36 31.43 -15.40
N GLN A 212 -12.43 31.05 -16.12
CA GLN A 212 -13.18 29.83 -15.82
C GLN A 212 -12.31 28.59 -16.00
N SER A 213 -11.50 28.56 -17.06
CA SER A 213 -10.57 27.45 -17.33
C SER A 213 -9.47 27.36 -16.28
N VAL A 214 -8.90 28.51 -15.86
CA VAL A 214 -7.97 28.64 -14.74
C VAL A 214 -8.57 28.07 -13.46
N ALA A 215 -9.82 28.45 -13.13
CA ALA A 215 -10.54 27.93 -11.98
C ALA A 215 -10.79 26.42 -12.08
N MET A 216 -11.17 25.90 -13.25
CA MET A 216 -11.30 24.45 -13.46
C MET A 216 -9.98 23.72 -13.26
N VAL A 217 -8.85 24.24 -13.77
CA VAL A 217 -7.52 23.64 -13.59
C VAL A 217 -7.12 23.61 -12.11
N ILE A 218 -7.44 24.64 -11.33
CA ILE A 218 -7.27 24.59 -9.86
C ILE A 218 -8.06 23.40 -9.29
N GLY A 219 -9.33 23.27 -9.70
CA GLY A 219 -10.19 22.15 -9.36
C GLY A 219 -9.59 20.79 -9.74
N THR A 220 -9.03 20.65 -10.94
CA THR A 220 -8.46 19.37 -11.40
C THR A 220 -7.26 18.94 -10.56
N ASN A 221 -6.41 19.87 -10.15
CA ASN A 221 -5.28 19.56 -9.25
C ASN A 221 -5.79 19.10 -7.87
N VAL A 222 -6.79 19.79 -7.30
CA VAL A 222 -7.42 19.36 -6.04
C VAL A 222 -8.08 17.98 -6.17
N GLY A 223 -8.78 17.71 -7.27
CA GLY A 223 -9.45 16.43 -7.52
C GLY A 223 -8.49 15.23 -7.58
N THR A 224 -7.23 15.44 -7.99
CA THR A 224 -6.19 14.38 -8.02
C THR A 224 -5.95 13.76 -6.63
N THR A 225 -6.21 14.51 -5.55
CA THR A 225 -6.03 14.03 -4.17
C THR A 225 -6.95 12.87 -3.82
N VAL A 226 -8.09 12.74 -4.51
CA VAL A 226 -9.04 11.61 -4.33
C VAL A 226 -8.36 10.29 -4.65
N THR A 227 -7.54 10.23 -5.71
CA THR A 227 -6.81 9.02 -6.09
C THR A 227 -5.82 8.60 -4.99
N ALA A 228 -5.09 9.55 -4.40
CA ALA A 228 -4.18 9.28 -3.29
C ALA A 228 -4.92 8.84 -2.02
N ALA A 229 -6.06 9.47 -1.73
CA ALA A 229 -6.92 9.13 -0.59
C ALA A 229 -7.44 7.69 -0.72
N ILE A 230 -8.00 7.31 -1.87
CA ILE A 230 -8.44 5.93 -2.16
C ILE A 230 -7.26 4.97 -2.02
N GLY A 231 -6.10 5.31 -2.58
CA GLY A 231 -4.90 4.50 -2.47
C GLY A 231 -4.41 4.28 -1.03
N ALA A 232 -4.72 5.18 -0.11
CA ALA A 232 -4.35 5.09 1.30
C ALA A 232 -5.38 4.36 2.19
N ILE A 233 -6.58 4.06 1.67
CA ILE A 233 -7.60 3.30 2.40
C ILE A 233 -7.03 1.93 2.82
N GLY A 234 -7.29 1.52 4.06
CA GLY A 234 -6.76 0.28 4.63
C GLY A 234 -5.24 0.25 4.85
N GLY A 235 -4.52 1.33 4.53
CA GLY A 235 -3.07 1.43 4.68
C GLY A 235 -2.60 1.72 6.11
N VAL A 236 -1.32 1.46 6.36
CA VAL A 236 -0.63 1.86 7.60
C VAL A 236 -0.60 3.39 7.76
N PRO A 237 -0.41 3.92 8.98
CA PRO A 237 -0.42 5.36 9.24
C PRO A 237 0.52 6.17 8.33
N ASP A 238 1.73 5.67 8.07
CA ASP A 238 2.70 6.32 7.17
C ASP A 238 2.16 6.52 5.74
N LYS A 239 1.38 5.55 5.23
CA LYS A 239 0.70 5.66 3.92
C LYS A 239 -0.36 6.75 3.93
N LYS A 240 -1.13 6.85 5.02
CA LYS A 240 -2.18 7.87 5.21
C LYS A 240 -1.59 9.28 5.36
N ARG A 241 -0.45 9.41 6.06
CA ARG A 241 0.28 10.68 6.20
C ARG A 241 0.73 11.21 4.84
N ALA A 242 1.32 10.37 3.99
CA ALA A 242 1.73 10.78 2.65
C ALA A 242 0.55 11.23 1.78
N ALA A 243 -0.59 10.52 1.83
CA ALA A 243 -1.81 10.93 1.14
C ALA A 243 -2.39 12.25 1.69
N ALA A 244 -2.40 12.42 3.01
CA ALA A 244 -2.84 13.65 3.66
C ALA A 244 -1.94 14.84 3.30
N ALA A 245 -0.63 14.63 3.17
CA ALA A 245 0.29 15.67 2.70
C ALA A 245 -0.02 16.10 1.25
N HIS A 246 -0.38 15.15 0.38
CA HIS A 246 -0.84 15.47 -0.98
C HIS A 246 -2.12 16.31 -0.99
N PHE A 247 -3.07 15.95 -0.12
CA PHE A 247 -4.30 16.70 0.08
C PHE A 247 -4.03 18.14 0.55
N VAL A 248 -3.24 18.29 1.62
CA VAL A 248 -2.86 19.59 2.18
C VAL A 248 -2.18 20.46 1.12
N PHE A 249 -1.28 19.88 0.32
CA PHE A 249 -0.61 20.62 -0.76
C PHE A 249 -1.59 21.21 -1.76
N ASN A 250 -2.47 20.38 -2.33
CA ASN A 250 -3.36 20.85 -3.39
C ASN A 250 -4.43 21.80 -2.86
N ILE A 251 -4.93 21.59 -1.64
CA ILE A 251 -5.92 22.50 -1.04
C ILE A 251 -5.30 23.87 -0.76
N ILE A 252 -4.14 23.93 -0.11
CA ILE A 252 -3.50 25.22 0.19
C ILE A 252 -3.11 25.93 -1.11
N THR A 253 -2.47 25.22 -2.05
CA THR A 253 -2.09 25.78 -3.35
C THR A 253 -3.33 26.24 -4.12
N GLY A 254 -4.41 25.47 -4.09
CA GLY A 254 -5.70 25.79 -4.68
C GLY A 254 -6.32 27.08 -4.12
N VAL A 255 -6.40 27.21 -2.80
CA VAL A 255 -6.95 28.40 -2.13
C VAL A 255 -6.12 29.64 -2.44
N VAL A 256 -4.79 29.54 -2.37
CA VAL A 256 -3.89 30.66 -2.67
C VAL A 256 -3.98 31.05 -4.13
N ALA A 257 -3.88 30.11 -5.07
CA ALA A 257 -3.97 30.39 -6.49
C ALA A 257 -5.34 30.95 -6.89
N PHE A 258 -6.43 30.44 -6.32
CA PHE A 258 -7.78 30.95 -6.55
C PHE A 258 -7.90 32.42 -6.12
N SER A 259 -7.36 32.76 -4.95
CA SER A 259 -7.33 34.13 -4.43
C SER A 259 -6.47 35.06 -5.31
N LEU A 260 -5.46 34.51 -5.99
CA LEU A 260 -4.55 35.24 -6.87
C LEU A 260 -5.01 35.29 -8.33
N ILE A 261 -6.15 34.71 -8.72
CA ILE A 261 -6.65 34.76 -10.12
C ILE A 261 -6.67 36.18 -10.69
N PRO A 262 -7.17 37.21 -9.99
CA PRO A 262 -7.19 38.58 -10.52
C PRO A 262 -5.81 39.16 -10.84
N PHE A 263 -4.75 38.60 -10.26
CA PHE A 263 -3.36 38.98 -10.52
C PHE A 263 -2.68 38.05 -11.54
N LEU A 264 -2.88 36.73 -11.41
CA LEU A 264 -2.25 35.73 -12.27
C LEU A 264 -2.75 35.80 -13.71
N THR A 265 -4.02 36.12 -13.93
CA THR A 265 -4.57 36.21 -15.29
C THR A 265 -3.92 37.37 -16.09
N PRO A 266 -3.92 38.63 -15.62
CA PRO A 266 -3.21 39.72 -16.31
C PRO A 266 -1.70 39.49 -16.43
N LEU A 267 -1.07 38.87 -15.42
CA LEU A 267 0.34 38.51 -15.49
C LEU A 267 0.62 37.58 -16.68
N ILE A 268 -0.24 36.58 -16.90
CA ILE A 268 -0.04 35.60 -17.97
C ILE A 268 -0.44 36.18 -19.33
N LEU A 269 -1.59 36.84 -19.43
CA LEU A 269 -2.09 37.33 -20.70
C LEU A 269 -1.31 38.56 -21.17
N ASP A 270 -1.17 39.56 -20.30
CA ASP A 270 -0.65 40.88 -20.68
C ASP A 270 0.88 40.93 -20.51
N THR A 271 1.40 40.49 -19.35
CA THR A 271 2.84 40.64 -19.06
C THR A 271 3.69 39.59 -19.78
N PHE A 272 3.23 38.34 -19.85
CA PHE A 272 3.89 37.29 -20.63
C PHE A 272 3.43 37.25 -22.09
N GLY A 273 2.46 38.08 -22.50
CA GLY A 273 2.04 38.25 -23.89
C GLY A 273 1.33 37.02 -24.48
N MET A 274 0.52 36.33 -23.67
CA MET A 274 -0.18 35.09 -24.07
C MET A 274 -1.65 35.32 -24.48
N GLU A 275 -2.07 36.57 -24.63
CA GLU A 275 -3.42 37.00 -25.05
C GLU A 275 -3.92 36.33 -26.35
N ASN A 276 -3.02 36.02 -27.29
CA ASN A 276 -3.35 35.42 -28.57
C ASN A 276 -3.34 33.88 -28.56
N ASP A 277 -2.99 33.25 -27.43
CA ASP A 277 -2.84 31.80 -27.34
C ASP A 277 -3.26 31.27 -25.97
N LEU A 278 -4.58 31.26 -25.76
CA LEU A 278 -5.17 30.92 -24.47
C LEU A 278 -4.90 29.49 -24.02
N THR A 279 -4.67 28.53 -24.93
CA THR A 279 -4.35 27.15 -24.55
C THR A 279 -2.92 27.04 -24.00
N ILE A 280 -1.96 27.75 -24.59
CA ILE A 280 -0.61 27.87 -24.04
C ILE A 280 -0.62 28.68 -22.74
N ALA A 281 -1.40 29.77 -22.68
CA ALA A 281 -1.60 30.55 -21.47
C ALA A 281 -2.09 29.65 -20.30
N LEU A 282 -3.00 28.71 -20.57
CA LEU A 282 -3.53 27.81 -19.56
C LEU A 282 -2.50 26.74 -19.13
N ALA A 283 -1.70 26.22 -20.07
CA ALA A 283 -0.59 25.33 -19.73
C ALA A 283 0.48 26.03 -18.86
N LEU A 284 0.79 27.29 -19.18
CA LEU A 284 1.68 28.14 -18.38
C LEU A 284 1.09 28.42 -16.98
N PHE A 285 -0.20 28.74 -16.90
CA PHE A 285 -0.90 28.87 -15.62
C PHE A 285 -0.75 27.59 -14.78
N HIS A 286 -0.95 26.41 -15.37
CA HIS A 286 -0.82 25.14 -14.65
C HIS A 286 0.59 24.91 -14.09
N THR A 287 1.63 25.32 -14.83
CA THR A 287 3.02 25.33 -14.34
C THR A 287 3.22 26.33 -13.19
N ILE A 288 2.75 27.57 -13.35
CA ILE A 288 2.87 28.61 -12.30
C ILE A 288 2.15 28.17 -11.02
N PHE A 289 0.95 27.60 -11.14
CA PHE A 289 0.16 27.04 -10.04
C PHE A 289 0.97 26.02 -9.23
N ASN A 290 1.58 25.04 -9.90
CA ASN A 290 2.34 24.00 -9.21
C ASN A 290 3.66 24.50 -8.61
N LEU A 291 4.33 25.43 -9.30
CA LEU A 291 5.53 26.08 -8.78
C LEU A 291 5.22 26.93 -7.55
N LEU A 292 4.09 27.67 -7.56
CA LEU A 292 3.61 28.43 -6.41
C LEU A 292 3.43 27.52 -5.19
N GLY A 293 2.76 26.38 -5.36
CA GLY A 293 2.59 25.40 -4.29
C GLY A 293 3.91 24.86 -3.76
N ILE A 294 4.85 24.55 -4.65
CA ILE A 294 6.20 24.10 -4.29
C ILE A 294 6.94 25.16 -3.48
N ILE A 295 6.99 26.40 -3.95
CA ILE A 295 7.69 27.50 -3.29
C ILE A 295 7.09 27.75 -1.90
N LEU A 296 5.76 27.73 -1.81
CA LEU A 296 5.03 27.98 -0.58
C LEU A 296 5.24 26.88 0.46
N LEU A 297 5.19 25.60 0.07
CA LEU A 297 5.09 24.49 1.02
C LEU A 297 6.38 23.70 1.23
N THR A 298 7.35 23.77 0.32
CA THR A 298 8.63 23.06 0.48
C THR A 298 9.37 23.41 1.78
N PRO A 299 9.45 24.68 2.21
CA PRO A 299 10.08 25.04 3.49
C PRO A 299 9.40 24.40 4.71
N PHE A 300 8.11 24.08 4.60
CA PHE A 300 7.29 23.54 5.69
C PHE A 300 7.12 22.02 5.62
N ILE A 301 7.81 21.31 4.73
CA ILE A 301 7.68 19.84 4.62
C ILE A 301 7.97 19.14 5.96
N GLY A 302 9.01 19.58 6.69
CA GLY A 302 9.34 19.01 8.00
C GLY A 302 8.24 19.25 9.04
N LEU A 303 7.71 20.48 9.09
CA LEU A 303 6.59 20.83 9.97
C LEU A 303 5.34 20.02 9.62
N LEU A 304 5.01 19.92 8.34
CA LEU A 304 3.87 19.14 7.85
C LEU A 304 4.01 17.67 8.22
N ALA A 305 5.20 17.08 8.03
CA ALA A 305 5.46 15.70 8.43
C ALA A 305 5.23 15.49 9.94
N ASN A 306 5.71 16.41 10.77
CA ASN A 306 5.52 16.35 12.22
C ASN A 306 4.04 16.48 12.61
N VAL A 307 3.29 17.41 12.03
CA VAL A 307 1.84 17.56 12.29
C VAL A 307 1.08 16.29 11.91
N LEU A 308 1.40 15.71 10.75
CA LEU A 308 0.76 14.49 10.26
C LEU A 308 1.11 13.26 11.11
N ASP A 309 2.30 13.22 11.70
CA ASP A 309 2.69 12.17 12.65
C ASP A 309 1.76 12.12 13.87
N HIS A 310 1.29 13.29 14.34
CA HIS A 310 0.34 13.43 15.44
C HIS A 310 -1.09 13.04 15.06
N TRP A 311 -1.54 13.40 13.85
CA TRP A 311 -2.90 13.12 13.38
C TRP A 311 -3.12 11.65 13.06
N PHE A 312 -2.12 11.00 12.48
CA PHE A 312 -2.17 9.58 12.12
C PHE A 312 -1.21 8.81 13.01
N LYS A 313 -1.57 8.54 14.27
CA LYS A 313 -0.65 7.87 15.21
C LYS A 313 -0.32 6.45 14.74
N LYS A 314 0.98 6.15 14.71
CA LYS A 314 1.48 4.77 14.62
C LYS A 314 1.23 4.11 15.98
N VAL A 315 0.16 3.31 16.07
CA VAL A 315 -0.08 2.53 17.27
C VAL A 315 0.97 1.41 17.30
N HIS A 316 2.11 1.68 17.94
CA HIS A 316 3.01 0.63 18.40
C HIS A 316 2.32 -0.05 19.59
N LEU A 317 1.51 -1.07 19.33
CA LEU A 317 1.20 -2.04 20.37
C LEU A 317 2.52 -2.74 20.65
N VAL A 318 3.23 -2.36 21.72
CA VAL A 318 4.44 -3.05 22.14
C VAL A 318 4.00 -4.45 22.56
N PRO A 319 4.30 -5.49 21.77
CA PRO A 319 3.74 -6.82 22.01
C PRO A 319 4.51 -7.54 23.13
N THR A 320 5.69 -7.02 23.46
CA THR A 320 6.63 -7.51 24.47
C THR A 320 6.24 -7.00 25.86
N LYS A 321 6.78 -7.59 26.92
CA LYS A 321 6.49 -7.23 28.32
C LYS A 321 7.71 -6.70 29.08
N TYR A 322 8.91 -7.16 28.76
CA TYR A 322 10.12 -6.91 29.55
C TYR A 322 11.20 -6.15 28.80
N ILE A 323 11.53 -6.54 27.55
CA ILE A 323 12.67 -5.97 26.82
C ILE A 323 12.55 -4.47 26.50
N HIS A 324 11.33 -3.92 26.45
CA HIS A 324 11.10 -2.50 26.17
C HIS A 324 11.18 -1.59 27.41
N HIS A 325 11.33 -2.16 28.61
CA HIS A 325 11.45 -1.42 29.87
C HIS A 325 12.90 -1.24 30.34
N VAL A 326 13.89 -1.70 29.55
CA VAL A 326 15.29 -1.74 29.98
C VAL A 326 16.18 -1.03 28.97
N ASP A 327 17.12 -0.25 29.49
CA ASP A 327 18.19 0.35 28.70
C ASP A 327 19.21 -0.71 28.29
N ILE A 328 19.42 -0.84 26.97
CA ILE A 328 20.30 -1.85 26.41
C ILE A 328 21.79 -1.58 26.67
N SER A 329 22.14 -0.35 27.06
CA SER A 329 23.50 0.02 27.48
C SER A 329 23.91 -0.56 28.83
N ILE A 330 22.98 -1.23 29.53
CA ILE A 330 23.23 -1.97 30.78
C ILE A 330 23.09 -3.48 30.49
N PRO A 331 24.17 -4.18 30.08
CA PRO A 331 24.09 -5.53 29.52
C PRO A 331 23.45 -6.56 30.44
N ASP A 332 23.76 -6.53 31.74
CA ASP A 332 23.23 -7.51 32.70
C ASP A 332 21.71 -7.38 32.86
N ALA A 333 21.22 -6.14 32.95
CA ALA A 333 19.78 -5.86 33.04
C ALA A 333 19.07 -6.23 31.73
N ALA A 334 19.67 -5.89 30.59
CA ALA A 334 19.15 -6.20 29.26
C ALA A 334 19.07 -7.73 29.02
N PHE A 335 20.08 -8.47 29.47
CA PHE A 335 20.11 -9.93 29.37
C PHE A 335 19.02 -10.59 30.23
N VAL A 336 18.80 -10.11 31.47
CA VAL A 336 17.69 -10.58 32.31
C VAL A 336 16.33 -10.28 31.67
N ALA A 337 16.16 -9.09 31.08
CA ALA A 337 14.93 -8.73 30.38
C ALA A 337 14.67 -9.62 29.17
N LEU A 338 15.71 -9.94 28.40
CA LEU A 338 15.64 -10.89 27.28
C LEU A 338 15.18 -12.27 27.74
N ARG A 339 15.80 -12.83 28.79
CA ARG A 339 15.41 -14.12 29.35
C ARG A 339 13.93 -14.13 29.78
N ASN A 340 13.47 -13.07 30.43
CA ASN A 340 12.08 -12.94 30.85
C ASN A 340 11.12 -12.81 29.66
N GLU A 341 11.53 -12.14 28.58
CA GLU A 341 10.72 -12.03 27.36
C GLU A 341 10.61 -13.35 26.62
N VAL A 342 11.69 -14.12 26.52
CA VAL A 342 11.66 -15.47 25.93
C VAL A 342 10.74 -16.38 26.75
N ALA A 343 10.76 -16.30 28.09
CA ALA A 343 9.83 -17.03 28.94
C ALA A 343 8.36 -16.59 28.73
N ASN A 344 8.11 -15.28 28.54
CA ASN A 344 6.78 -14.75 28.21
C ASN A 344 6.28 -15.25 26.85
N LEU A 345 7.15 -15.27 25.83
CA LEU A 345 6.84 -15.83 24.52
C LEU A 345 6.49 -17.31 24.63
N PHE A 346 7.28 -18.09 25.38
CA PHE A 346 7.03 -19.50 25.63
C PHE A 346 5.64 -19.72 26.25
N ILE A 347 5.29 -18.98 27.32
CA ILE A 347 3.97 -19.08 27.96
C ILE A 347 2.84 -18.71 26.99
N LYS A 348 3.03 -17.69 26.14
CA LYS A 348 2.04 -17.32 25.12
C LYS A 348 1.87 -18.41 24.06
N SER A 349 2.98 -19.04 23.64
CA SER A 349 2.97 -20.20 22.74
C SER A 349 2.23 -21.38 23.38
N LEU A 350 2.52 -21.72 24.63
CA LEU A 350 1.83 -22.77 25.38
C LEU A 350 0.32 -22.52 25.49
N LYS A 351 -0.08 -21.30 25.87
CA LYS A 351 -1.50 -20.92 25.93
C LYS A 351 -2.18 -21.03 24.57
N PHE A 352 -1.50 -20.64 23.51
CA PHE A 352 -1.98 -20.79 22.14
C PHE A 352 -2.18 -22.27 21.78
N SER A 353 -1.25 -23.15 22.14
CA SER A 353 -1.37 -24.60 21.94
C SER A 353 -2.56 -25.23 22.65
N LEU A 354 -2.86 -24.78 23.87
CA LEU A 354 -4.05 -25.21 24.60
C LEU A 354 -5.34 -24.76 23.90
N LEU A 355 -5.42 -23.48 23.50
CA LEU A 355 -6.60 -22.95 22.80
C LEU A 355 -6.83 -23.62 21.43
N VAL A 356 -5.76 -23.90 20.68
CA VAL A 356 -5.87 -24.64 19.41
C VAL A 356 -6.45 -26.04 19.65
N SER A 357 -5.98 -26.73 20.70
CA SER A 357 -6.47 -28.05 21.11
C SER A 357 -7.78 -28.02 21.90
N ASN A 358 -8.53 -26.91 21.82
CA ASN A 358 -9.83 -26.70 22.48
C ASN A 358 -9.77 -26.85 24.01
N VAL A 359 -8.62 -26.62 24.64
CA VAL A 359 -8.45 -26.65 26.10
C VAL A 359 -8.29 -25.23 26.64
N ARG A 360 -9.07 -24.89 27.67
CA ARG A 360 -8.92 -23.61 28.36
C ARG A 360 -7.61 -23.58 29.16
N PRO A 361 -6.75 -22.55 29.00
CA PRO A 361 -5.49 -22.48 29.73
C PRO A 361 -5.61 -22.59 31.25
N THR A 362 -6.72 -22.13 31.82
CA THR A 362 -6.99 -22.21 33.26
C THR A 362 -7.08 -23.64 33.79
N ASP A 363 -7.50 -24.59 32.95
CA ASP A 363 -7.71 -25.97 33.38
C ASP A 363 -6.41 -26.75 33.53
N LEU A 364 -5.35 -26.37 32.80
CA LEU A 364 -4.01 -26.96 32.94
C LEU A 364 -3.09 -26.11 33.82
N LEU A 365 -3.14 -24.78 33.72
CA LEU A 365 -2.17 -23.90 34.37
C LEU A 365 -2.52 -23.55 35.83
N HIS A 366 -3.76 -23.75 36.25
CA HIS A 366 -4.24 -23.30 37.58
C HIS A 366 -4.99 -24.36 38.38
N LYS A 367 -5.44 -25.47 37.79
CA LYS A 367 -6.18 -26.53 38.49
C LYS A 367 -5.37 -27.83 38.52
N ASP A 368 -5.37 -28.53 39.65
CA ASP A 368 -4.77 -29.88 39.80
C ASP A 368 -5.75 -30.96 39.31
N HIS A 369 -6.19 -30.84 38.07
CA HIS A 369 -6.97 -31.90 37.43
C HIS A 369 -6.04 -32.90 36.72
N ASN A 370 -6.38 -34.19 36.79
CA ASN A 370 -5.78 -35.17 35.90
C ASN A 370 -6.13 -34.82 34.44
N ILE A 371 -5.21 -35.06 33.51
CA ILE A 371 -5.36 -34.80 32.07
C ILE A 371 -6.67 -35.39 31.51
N ASN A 372 -7.06 -36.58 31.97
CA ASN A 372 -8.30 -37.24 31.53
C ASN A 372 -9.54 -36.41 31.86
N THR A 373 -9.57 -35.80 33.05
CA THR A 373 -10.62 -34.89 33.49
C THR A 373 -10.61 -33.59 32.67
N ILE A 374 -9.42 -33.06 32.36
CA ILE A 374 -9.29 -31.84 31.53
C ILE A 374 -9.91 -32.04 30.15
N ILE A 375 -9.62 -33.18 29.50
CA ILE A 375 -10.20 -33.54 28.21
C ILE A 375 -11.73 -33.62 28.30
N ALA A 376 -12.26 -34.33 29.28
CA ALA A 376 -13.70 -34.48 29.47
C ALA A 376 -14.43 -33.14 29.69
N LEU A 377 -13.78 -32.17 30.35
CA LEU A 377 -14.33 -30.83 30.58
C LEU A 377 -14.23 -29.87 29.37
N ASN A 378 -13.50 -30.28 28.33
CA ASN A 378 -13.16 -29.43 27.18
C ASN A 378 -13.51 -30.12 25.86
N GLN A 379 -14.74 -30.62 25.73
CA GLN A 379 -15.22 -31.27 24.51
C GLN A 379 -15.79 -30.30 23.47
N THR A 380 -16.03 -29.05 23.85
CA THR A 380 -16.55 -28.02 22.95
C THR A 380 -15.44 -27.27 22.22
N THR A 381 -15.67 -26.90 20.97
CA THR A 381 -14.74 -26.05 20.21
C THR A 381 -14.61 -24.67 20.85
N ILE A 382 -13.37 -24.16 20.91
CA ILE A 382 -13.10 -22.79 21.34
C ILE A 382 -12.93 -21.93 20.09
N ASP A 383 -13.85 -20.99 19.90
CA ASP A 383 -13.75 -19.99 18.84
C ASP A 383 -12.89 -18.80 19.31
N PHE A 384 -11.85 -18.52 18.53
CA PHE A 384 -10.99 -17.36 18.72
C PHE A 384 -10.22 -17.08 17.42
N ASP A 385 -9.78 -15.83 17.27
CA ASP A 385 -8.93 -15.41 16.15
C ASP A 385 -7.50 -15.97 16.31
N HIS A 386 -7.34 -17.24 15.95
CA HIS A 386 -6.08 -17.97 16.01
C HIS A 386 -5.02 -17.39 15.08
N LYS A 387 -5.42 -16.81 13.94
CA LYS A 387 -4.49 -16.14 13.00
C LYS A 387 -3.89 -14.91 13.65
N ARG A 388 -4.72 -14.03 14.24
CA ARG A 388 -4.25 -12.84 14.96
C ARG A 388 -3.45 -13.18 16.21
N SER A 389 -3.85 -14.24 16.93
CA SER A 389 -3.12 -14.72 18.12
C SER A 389 -1.71 -15.22 17.76
N TYR A 390 -1.58 -15.96 16.65
CA TYR A 390 -0.28 -16.36 16.11
C TYR A 390 0.54 -15.15 15.61
N SER A 391 -0.07 -14.19 14.92
CA SER A 391 0.63 -12.98 14.48
C SER A 391 1.26 -12.22 15.64
N ARG A 392 0.58 -12.13 16.80
CA ARG A 392 1.15 -11.53 18.02
C ARG A 392 2.36 -12.30 18.56
N ILE A 393 2.36 -13.63 18.50
CA ILE A 393 3.52 -14.45 18.89
C ILE A 393 4.71 -14.13 17.96
N LYS A 394 4.45 -14.00 16.66
CA LYS A 394 5.46 -13.64 15.65
C LYS A 394 5.99 -12.21 15.82
N GLU A 395 5.15 -11.25 16.19
CA GLU A 395 5.57 -9.89 16.49
C GLU A 395 6.57 -9.85 17.67
N ILE A 396 6.33 -10.64 18.72
CA ILE A 396 7.28 -10.77 19.85
C ILE A 396 8.61 -11.39 19.41
N GLU A 397 8.59 -12.41 18.54
CA GLU A 397 9.82 -12.99 17.97
C GLU A 397 10.67 -11.94 17.26
N ILE A 398 10.06 -11.10 16.42
CA ILE A 398 10.76 -10.05 15.68
C ILE A 398 11.41 -9.06 16.66
N GLU A 399 10.67 -8.61 17.67
CA GLU A 399 11.18 -7.68 18.69
C GLU A 399 12.32 -8.30 19.52
N ILE A 400 12.24 -9.59 19.87
CA ILE A 400 13.33 -10.31 20.54
C ILE A 400 14.58 -10.34 19.65
N VAL A 401 14.43 -10.68 18.37
CA VAL A 401 15.56 -10.75 17.42
C VAL A 401 16.20 -9.37 17.24
N GLU A 402 15.39 -8.31 17.07
CA GLU A 402 15.89 -6.93 16.96
C GLU A 402 16.60 -6.47 18.24
N PHE A 403 16.06 -6.82 19.41
CA PHE A 403 16.69 -6.52 20.70
C PHE A 403 18.05 -7.22 20.83
N VAL A 404 18.14 -8.50 20.47
CA VAL A 404 19.40 -9.26 20.50
C VAL A 404 20.44 -8.68 19.55
N VAL A 405 20.05 -8.26 18.34
CA VAL A 405 20.96 -7.61 17.39
C VAL A 405 21.61 -6.36 18.00
N LYS A 406 20.83 -5.56 18.74
CA LYS A 406 21.35 -4.37 19.43
C LYS A 406 22.17 -4.73 20.69
N LEU A 407 21.78 -5.78 21.42
CA LEU A 407 22.50 -6.24 22.62
C LEU A 407 23.88 -6.80 22.26
N ASN A 408 24.01 -7.52 21.15
CA ASN A 408 25.28 -8.06 20.64
C ASN A 408 26.28 -6.98 20.20
N GLN A 409 25.86 -5.71 20.11
CA GLN A 409 26.76 -4.59 19.87
C GLN A 409 27.43 -4.09 21.17
N GLN A 410 26.97 -4.56 22.33
CA GLN A 410 27.54 -4.24 23.63
C GLN A 410 28.66 -5.23 24.00
N LYS A 411 29.44 -4.89 25.03
CA LYS A 411 30.49 -5.77 25.56
C LYS A 411 29.84 -6.85 26.44
N LEU A 412 29.65 -8.05 25.89
CA LEU A 412 29.07 -9.21 26.58
C LEU A 412 30.15 -10.16 27.10
N THR A 413 29.81 -10.95 28.12
CA THR A 413 30.64 -12.09 28.54
C THR A 413 30.48 -13.28 27.57
N LEU A 414 31.42 -14.24 27.61
CA LEU A 414 31.30 -15.49 26.83
C LEU A 414 30.02 -16.27 27.20
N GLU A 415 29.73 -16.40 28.49
CA GLU A 415 28.53 -17.07 29.00
C GLU A 415 27.22 -16.41 28.53
N GLN A 416 27.17 -15.07 28.51
CA GLN A 416 26.02 -14.32 27.99
C GLN A 416 25.85 -14.56 26.49
N SER A 417 26.93 -14.61 25.73
CA SER A 417 26.90 -14.82 24.28
C SER A 417 26.39 -16.21 23.93
N GLU A 418 26.90 -17.25 24.60
CA GLU A 418 26.41 -18.63 24.45
C GLU A 418 24.93 -18.75 24.87
N SER A 419 24.53 -18.09 25.95
CA SER A 419 23.15 -18.11 26.42
C SER A 419 22.18 -17.42 25.45
N ILE A 420 22.60 -16.33 24.79
CA ILE A 420 21.78 -15.64 23.78
C ILE A 420 21.45 -16.58 22.61
N GLU A 421 22.40 -17.41 22.16
CA GLU A 421 22.13 -18.38 21.09
C GLU A 421 21.06 -19.41 21.50
N VAL A 422 21.15 -19.91 22.74
CA VAL A 422 20.14 -20.82 23.31
C VAL A 422 18.77 -20.14 23.40
N LEU A 423 18.72 -18.88 23.83
CA LEU A 423 17.49 -18.09 23.93
C LEU A 423 16.87 -17.81 22.55
N LEU A 424 17.66 -17.51 21.54
CA LEU A 424 17.19 -17.34 20.15
C LEU A 424 16.67 -18.66 19.57
N SER A 425 17.37 -19.77 19.81
CA SER A 425 16.90 -21.11 19.40
C SER A 425 15.55 -21.45 20.06
N SER A 426 15.41 -21.18 21.36
CA SER A 426 14.18 -21.38 22.11
C SER A 426 13.01 -20.52 21.59
N THR A 427 13.31 -19.27 21.23
CA THR A 427 12.36 -18.33 20.61
C THR A 427 11.82 -18.90 19.30
N ARG A 428 12.72 -19.28 18.38
CA ARG A 428 12.36 -19.84 17.06
C ARG A 428 11.56 -21.12 17.19
N ASN A 429 11.98 -22.04 18.07
CA ASN A 429 11.28 -23.30 18.29
C ASN A 429 9.87 -23.08 18.85
N SER A 430 9.71 -22.13 19.78
CA SER A 430 8.39 -21.80 20.36
C SER A 430 7.43 -21.24 19.31
N VAL A 431 7.90 -20.37 18.42
CA VAL A 431 7.10 -19.77 17.34
C VAL A 431 6.79 -20.80 16.26
N TYR A 432 7.75 -21.68 15.96
CA TYR A 432 7.56 -22.77 15.00
C TYR A 432 6.50 -23.77 15.48
N ALA A 433 6.52 -24.15 16.77
CA ALA A 433 5.48 -25.00 17.36
C ALA A 433 4.08 -24.34 17.25
N ALA A 434 3.98 -23.05 17.56
CA ALA A 434 2.73 -22.30 17.39
C ALA A 434 2.28 -22.24 15.92
N LYS A 435 3.23 -22.14 14.96
CA LYS A 435 2.91 -22.15 13.52
C LYS A 435 2.27 -23.46 13.10
N ILE A 436 2.86 -24.60 13.47
CA ILE A 436 2.34 -25.93 13.14
C ILE A 436 0.91 -26.07 13.67
N LEU A 437 0.67 -25.69 14.93
CA LEU A 437 -0.64 -25.78 15.56
C LEU A 437 -1.67 -24.85 14.91
N LYS A 438 -1.26 -23.63 14.53
CA LYS A 438 -2.10 -22.70 13.77
C LYS A 438 -2.53 -23.31 12.42
N ASP A 439 -1.62 -23.99 11.72
CA ASP A 439 -1.88 -24.57 10.40
C ASP A 439 -2.85 -25.77 10.47
N ILE A 440 -2.92 -26.49 11.61
CA ILE A 440 -3.83 -27.64 11.81
C ILE A 440 -5.09 -27.33 12.63
N LYS A 441 -5.35 -26.06 12.98
CA LYS A 441 -6.52 -25.67 13.80
C LYS A 441 -7.85 -26.06 13.13
N SER A 442 -7.97 -25.95 11.82
CA SER A 442 -9.17 -26.38 11.09
C SER A 442 -9.44 -27.87 11.28
N ASN A 443 -8.40 -28.71 11.21
CA ASN A 443 -8.53 -30.15 11.43
C ASN A 443 -8.92 -30.48 12.87
N PHE A 444 -8.39 -29.75 13.86
CA PHE A 444 -8.80 -29.90 15.25
C PHE A 444 -10.29 -29.56 15.47
N ASN A 445 -10.82 -28.57 14.76
CA ASN A 445 -12.24 -28.22 14.84
C ASN A 445 -13.11 -29.27 14.16
N GLU A 446 -12.70 -29.74 12.98
CA GLU A 446 -13.38 -30.79 12.24
C GLU A 446 -13.47 -32.09 13.04
N PHE A 447 -12.36 -32.53 13.64
CA PHE A 447 -12.33 -33.74 14.47
C PHE A 447 -13.17 -33.60 15.75
N SER A 448 -13.21 -32.41 16.34
CA SER A 448 -14.02 -32.13 17.54
C SER A 448 -15.53 -32.14 17.27
N GLN A 449 -15.95 -31.92 16.02
CA GLN A 449 -17.35 -31.85 15.60
C GLN A 449 -17.81 -33.13 14.88
N ASN A 450 -16.94 -34.13 14.77
CA ASN A 450 -17.23 -35.36 14.05
C ASN A 450 -18.01 -36.34 14.95
N ASP A 451 -19.15 -36.83 14.46
CA ASP A 451 -20.00 -37.78 15.19
C ASP A 451 -19.41 -39.21 15.25
N ASN A 452 -18.32 -39.49 14.54
CA ASN A 452 -17.69 -40.79 14.52
C ASN A 452 -16.85 -41.04 15.80
N GLU A 453 -17.28 -42.02 16.60
CA GLU A 453 -16.61 -42.40 17.85
C GLU A 453 -15.12 -42.75 17.69
N ILE A 454 -14.71 -43.31 16.54
CA ILE A 454 -13.32 -43.66 16.26
C ILE A 454 -12.49 -42.39 16.07
N ILE A 455 -13.00 -41.42 15.31
CA ILE A 455 -12.33 -40.13 15.08
C ILE A 455 -12.26 -39.35 16.40
N ALA A 456 -13.34 -39.33 17.18
CA ALA A 456 -13.37 -38.70 18.50
C ALA A 456 -12.35 -39.33 19.47
N SER A 457 -12.22 -40.66 19.47
CA SER A 457 -11.22 -41.36 20.29
C SER A 457 -9.79 -41.03 19.88
N ILE A 458 -9.49 -40.98 18.57
CA ILE A 458 -8.16 -40.61 18.05
C ILE A 458 -7.85 -39.15 18.40
N TYR A 459 -8.81 -38.26 18.20
CA TYR A 459 -8.70 -36.84 18.55
C TYR A 459 -8.36 -36.64 20.03
N ASP A 460 -9.08 -37.30 20.94
CA ASP A 460 -8.82 -37.20 22.37
C ASP A 460 -7.49 -37.85 22.77
N ALA A 461 -7.04 -38.91 22.09
CA ALA A 461 -5.71 -39.48 22.32
C ALA A 461 -4.60 -38.48 21.95
N ILE A 462 -4.70 -37.81 20.80
CA ILE A 462 -3.74 -36.77 20.37
C ILE A 462 -3.70 -35.63 21.39
N ARG A 463 -4.88 -35.14 21.82
CA ARG A 463 -4.97 -34.05 22.81
C ARG A 463 -4.39 -34.45 24.16
N ARG A 464 -4.67 -35.67 24.62
CA ARG A 464 -4.17 -36.20 25.89
C ARG A 464 -2.65 -36.24 25.91
N ASN A 465 -2.03 -36.71 24.82
CA ASN A 465 -0.57 -36.76 24.73
C ASN A 465 0.06 -35.36 24.58
N LEU A 466 -0.60 -34.46 23.84
CA LEU A 466 -0.19 -33.04 23.77
C LEU A 466 -0.24 -32.38 25.15
N LEU A 467 -1.33 -32.55 25.90
CA LEU A 467 -1.48 -32.04 27.26
C LEU A 467 -0.45 -32.65 28.22
N TYR A 468 -0.14 -33.93 28.06
CA TYR A 468 0.90 -34.59 28.83
C TYR A 468 2.26 -33.93 28.61
N ALA A 469 2.67 -33.70 27.36
CA ALA A 469 3.91 -32.99 27.05
C ALA A 469 3.93 -31.58 27.64
N LEU A 470 2.87 -30.79 27.39
CA LEU A 470 2.76 -29.42 27.92
C LEU A 470 2.75 -29.37 29.45
N SER A 471 2.19 -30.39 30.11
CA SER A 471 2.20 -30.46 31.58
C SER A 471 3.61 -30.66 32.13
N GLN A 472 4.50 -31.34 31.41
CA GLN A 472 5.90 -31.49 31.84
C GLN A 472 6.64 -30.17 31.76
N ASP A 473 6.39 -29.37 30.72
CA ASP A 473 6.94 -28.01 30.61
C ASP A 473 6.51 -27.14 31.80
N VAL A 474 5.24 -27.23 32.19
CA VAL A 474 4.70 -26.50 33.35
C VAL A 474 5.35 -26.95 34.65
N GLN A 475 5.49 -28.26 34.87
CA GLN A 475 6.17 -28.82 36.05
C GLN A 475 7.62 -28.37 36.12
N TYR A 476 8.35 -28.41 34.99
CA TYR A 476 9.73 -27.94 34.91
C TYR A 476 9.85 -26.44 35.22
N ILE A 477 8.95 -25.61 34.67
CA ILE A 477 8.91 -24.16 34.93
C ILE A 477 8.63 -23.85 36.40
N ARG A 478 7.80 -24.67 37.06
CA ARG A 478 7.51 -24.56 38.50
C ARG A 478 8.60 -25.13 39.40
N GLY A 479 9.62 -25.79 38.84
CA GLY A 479 10.69 -26.44 39.59
C GLY A 479 10.27 -27.75 40.26
N GLU A 480 9.17 -28.35 39.82
CA GLU A 480 8.65 -29.62 40.36
C GLU A 480 9.43 -30.84 39.83
N ILE A 481 10.04 -30.71 38.65
CA ILE A 481 10.90 -31.73 38.03
C ILE A 481 12.17 -31.09 37.48
N ASP A 482 13.26 -31.86 37.41
CA ASP A 482 14.52 -31.42 36.81
C ASP A 482 14.50 -31.56 35.27
N ARG A 483 15.57 -31.05 34.63
CA ARG A 483 15.71 -31.05 33.16
C ARG A 483 15.79 -32.46 32.58
N GLU A 484 16.45 -33.39 33.25
CA GLU A 484 16.64 -34.76 32.76
C GLU A 484 15.32 -35.52 32.80
N GLN A 485 14.58 -35.40 33.92
CA GLN A 485 13.23 -35.94 34.06
C GLN A 485 12.28 -35.36 33.01
N CYS A 486 12.32 -34.05 32.78
CA CYS A 486 11.51 -33.41 31.74
C CYS A 486 11.82 -33.97 30.35
N HIS A 487 13.11 -34.16 30.04
CA HIS A 487 13.57 -34.71 28.77
C HIS A 487 13.09 -36.16 28.55
N VAL A 488 13.26 -37.04 29.55
CA VAL A 488 12.79 -38.42 29.50
C VAL A 488 11.29 -38.49 29.26
N LYS A 489 10.50 -37.68 30.00
CA LYS A 489 9.05 -37.66 29.84
C LYS A 489 8.62 -37.13 28.46
N HIS A 490 9.35 -36.18 27.87
CA HIS A 490 9.12 -35.73 26.50
C HIS A 490 9.41 -36.84 25.47
N GLN A 491 10.47 -37.61 25.66
CA GLN A 491 10.79 -38.75 24.79
C GLN A 491 9.68 -39.81 24.84
N MET A 492 9.14 -40.10 26.03
CA MET A 492 7.95 -40.96 26.18
C MET A 492 6.74 -40.42 25.42
N ALA A 493 6.50 -39.10 25.46
CA ALA A 493 5.40 -38.47 24.71
C ALA A 493 5.59 -38.62 23.18
N ILE A 494 6.83 -38.54 22.69
CA ILE A 494 7.14 -38.76 21.27
C ILE A 494 6.84 -40.20 20.86
N GLU A 495 7.28 -41.18 21.66
CA GLU A 495 6.98 -42.60 21.43
C GLU A 495 5.46 -42.87 21.44
N GLU A 496 4.73 -42.22 22.34
CA GLU A 496 3.28 -42.34 22.42
C GLU A 496 2.58 -41.75 21.18
N ASN A 497 3.06 -40.63 20.64
CA ASN A 497 2.56 -40.09 19.37
C ASN A 497 2.70 -41.11 18.23
N HIS A 498 3.83 -41.80 18.14
CA HIS A 498 4.02 -42.85 17.13
C HIS A 498 3.03 -44.00 17.28
N LYS A 499 2.72 -44.41 18.52
CA LYS A 499 1.73 -45.45 18.80
C LYS A 499 0.32 -45.00 18.43
N ILE A 500 -0.09 -43.79 18.83
CA ILE A 500 -1.39 -43.20 18.50
C ILE A 500 -1.57 -43.17 16.98
N MET A 501 -0.58 -42.67 16.24
CA MET A 501 -0.66 -42.60 14.77
C MET A 501 -0.74 -43.98 14.12
N LYS A 502 0.05 -44.96 14.60
CA LYS A 502 -0.01 -46.33 14.07
C LYS A 502 -1.37 -46.99 14.33
N GLN A 503 -1.94 -46.80 15.52
CA GLN A 503 -3.26 -47.30 15.89
C GLN A 503 -4.37 -46.61 15.09
N ALA A 504 -4.28 -45.30 14.90
CA ALA A 504 -5.21 -44.53 14.07
C ALA A 504 -5.24 -45.06 12.64
N THR A 505 -4.08 -45.17 11.98
CA THR A 505 -3.98 -45.68 10.61
C THR A 505 -4.52 -47.11 10.50
N TYR A 506 -4.18 -47.98 11.44
CA TYR A 506 -4.68 -49.36 11.46
C TYR A 506 -6.20 -49.42 11.61
N THR A 507 -6.75 -48.65 12.56
CA THR A 507 -8.19 -48.66 12.85
C THR A 507 -8.99 -48.11 11.68
N LEU A 508 -8.58 -46.95 11.14
CA LEU A 508 -9.20 -46.34 9.97
C LEU A 508 -9.17 -47.26 8.73
N SER A 509 -8.06 -47.99 8.52
CA SER A 509 -7.94 -48.94 7.40
C SER A 509 -8.87 -50.16 7.51
N LYS A 510 -9.22 -50.57 8.74
CA LYS A 510 -10.09 -51.72 8.97
C LYS A 510 -11.57 -51.38 8.96
N THR A 511 -11.94 -50.18 9.38
CA THR A 511 -13.34 -49.77 9.50
C THR A 511 -13.92 -49.14 8.24
N GLY A 512 -13.13 -49.04 7.16
CA GLY A 512 -13.61 -48.61 5.84
C GLY A 512 -14.14 -47.18 5.81
N ILE A 513 -13.62 -46.29 6.66
CA ILE A 513 -13.98 -44.87 6.65
C ILE A 513 -13.38 -44.26 5.37
N ASN A 514 -14.17 -44.23 4.30
CA ASN A 514 -13.85 -43.58 3.05
C ASN A 514 -13.80 -42.06 3.26
N GLU A 515 -12.79 -41.39 2.71
CA GLU A 515 -12.53 -39.92 2.77
C GLU A 515 -13.62 -39.03 2.12
N LYS A 516 -14.88 -39.44 2.08
CA LYS A 516 -15.99 -38.64 1.51
C LYS A 516 -17.26 -38.76 2.34
N THR A 517 -17.36 -37.90 3.35
CA THR A 517 -18.62 -37.29 3.79
C THR A 517 -18.32 -35.94 4.39
#